data_AF-A0A7V5LH73-F1
#
_entry.id   AF-A0A7V5LH73-F1
#
_cell.length_a   1.000
_cell.length_b   1.000
_cell.length_c   1.000
_cell.angle_alpha   90.00
_cell.angle_beta   90.00
_cell.angle_gamma   90.00
#
_symmetry.space_group_name_H-M   'P 1'
#
loop_
_entity.id
_entity.type
_entity.pdbx_description
1 polymer ?
#
loop_
_entity_poly.entity_id
_entity_poly.type
_entity_poly.pdbx_seq_one_letter_code
_entity_poly.pdbx_strand_id
1 'polypeptide(L)' 'MIKVAFQGAPGAYSYEAIEQFFDAEAEKVPQRTFADIFTAVEEGAV' A
#
# COMPACT_ATOMS: atom_id res chain seq x y z
N MET A 1 8.63 1.29 10.85
CA MET A 1 7.52 1.95 10.15
C MET A 1 6.92 0.91 9.23
N ILE A 2 5.60 0.69 9.26
CA ILE A 2 4.96 -0.34 8.43
C ILE A 2 4.85 0.23 7.01
N LYS A 3 5.14 -0.57 5.98
CA LYS A 3 4.85 -0.21 4.60
C LYS A 3 3.66 -1.01 4.14
N VAL A 4 2.78 -0.39 3.35
CA VAL A 4 1.60 -1.07 2.82
C VAL A 4 1.50 -0.79 1.33
N ALA A 5 1.70 -1.83 0.53
CA ALA A 5 1.44 -1.75 -0.90
C ALA A 5 -0.05 -1.76 -1.20
N PHE A 6 -0.47 -0.92 -2.15
CA PHE A 6 -1.84 -0.93 -2.67
C PHE A 6 -1.84 -0.63 -4.16
N GLN A 7 -2.83 -1.13 -4.90
CA GLN A 7 -2.99 -0.80 -6.30
C GLN A 7 -3.70 0.54 -6.43
N GLY A 8 -3.14 1.45 -7.21
CA GLY A 8 -3.72 2.76 -7.48
C GLY A 8 -2.78 3.93 -7.16
N ALA A 9 -3.36 5.05 -6.75
CA ALA A 9 -2.66 6.31 -6.48
C ALA A 9 -3.24 6.99 -5.23
N PRO A 10 -2.57 8.01 -4.66
CA PRO A 10 -3.13 8.81 -3.58
C PRO A 10 -4.56 9.30 -3.89
N GLY A 11 -5.47 9.10 -2.93
CA GLY A 11 -6.90 9.39 -3.10
C GLY A 11 -7.76 8.23 -3.61
N ALA A 12 -7.18 7.07 -3.95
CA ALA A 12 -7.96 5.85 -4.18
C ALA A 12 -8.56 5.30 -2.87
N TYR A 13 -9.63 4.51 -2.96
CA TYR A 13 -10.23 3.89 -1.77
C TYR A 13 -9.24 3.01 -0.98
N SER A 14 -8.30 2.35 -1.65
CA SER A 14 -7.24 1.59 -0.96
C SER A 14 -6.27 2.49 -0.19
N TYR A 15 -6.03 3.73 -0.66
CA TYR A 15 -5.23 4.71 0.07
C TYR A 15 -5.95 5.14 1.36
N GLU A 16 -7.25 5.44 1.27
CA GLU A 16 -8.08 5.77 2.43
C GLU A 16 -8.20 4.60 3.41
N ALA A 17 -8.33 3.36 2.93
CA ALA A 17 -8.36 2.17 3.78
C ALA A 17 -7.08 2.01 4.62
N ILE A 18 -5.92 2.35 4.05
CA ILE A 18 -4.66 2.34 4.81
C ILE A 18 -4.68 3.43 5.89
N GLU A 19 -5.18 4.63 5.57
CA GLU A 19 -5.31 5.72 6.54
C GLU A 19 -6.24 5.37 7.70
N GLN A 20 -7.39 4.78 7.42
CA GLN A 20 -8.36 4.41 8.46
C GLN A 20 -7.87 3.26 9.35
N PHE A 21 -7.01 2.37 8.84
CA PHE A 21 -6.59 1.18 9.57
C PHE A 21 -5.24 1.34 10.29
N PHE A 22 -4.30 2.09 9.70
CA PHE A 22 -2.95 2.26 10.20
C PHE A 22 -2.61 3.71 10.62
N ASP A 23 -3.58 4.63 10.54
CA ASP A 23 -3.40 6.05 10.83
C ASP A 23 -2.16 6.65 10.12
N ALA A 24 -1.27 7.30 10.88
CA ALA A 24 -0.02 7.89 10.38
C ALA A 24 1.19 6.94 10.48
N GLU A 25 1.00 5.71 10.92
CA GLU A 25 2.09 4.76 11.19
C GLU A 25 2.56 4.00 9.95
N ALA A 26 1.78 4.06 8.86
CA ALA A 26 2.05 3.35 7.60
C ALA A 26 2.49 4.27 6.45
N GLU A 27 3.59 3.88 5.80
CA GLU A 27 4.00 4.39 4.49
C GLU A 27 3.15 3.70 3.39
N LYS A 28 2.40 4.50 2.63
CA LYS A 28 1.50 4.01 1.57
C LYS A 28 2.28 3.92 0.26
N VAL A 29 2.45 2.71 -0.27
CA VAL A 29 3.29 2.45 -1.46
C VAL A 29 2.40 2.10 -2.66
N PRO A 30 2.10 3.05 -3.56
CA PRO A 30 1.24 2.80 -4.71
C PRO A 30 1.89 1.84 -5.72
N GLN A 31 1.10 0.91 -6.24
CA GLN A 31 1.47 -0.08 -7.24
C GLN A 31 0.57 0.05 -8.47
N ARG A 32 1.13 -0.27 -9.64
CA ARG A 32 0.40 -0.12 -10.91
C ARG A 32 -0.69 -1.17 -11.07
N THR A 33 -0.38 -2.43 -10.74
CA THR A 33 -1.29 -3.56 -10.85
C THR A 33 -1.44 -4.28 -9.51
N PHE A 34 -2.47 -5.12 -9.38
CA PHE A 34 -2.59 -5.98 -8.20
C PHE A 34 -1.43 -6.98 -8.09
N ALA A 35 -0.93 -7.50 -9.21
CA ALA A 35 0.21 -8.43 -9.22
C ALA A 35 1.49 -7.79 -8.65
N ASP A 36 1.68 -6.49 -8.90
CA ASP A 36 2.80 -5.73 -8.34
C ASP A 36 2.71 -5.61 -6.81
N ILE A 37 1.50 -5.56 -6.22
CA ILE A 37 1.31 -5.62 -4.75
C ILE A 37 1.89 -6.93 -4.20
N PHE A 38 1.46 -8.06 -4.76
CA PHE A 38 1.87 -9.39 -4.27
C PHE A 38 3.38 -9.60 -4.42
N THR A 39 3.96 -9.16 -5.55
CA THR A 39 5.40 -9.23 -5.79
C THR A 39 6.16 -8.41 -4.75
N ALA A 40 5.75 -7.17 -4.50
CA ALA A 40 6.40 -6.30 -3.53
C ALA A 40 6.38 -6.86 -2.09
N VAL A 41 5.28 -7.51 -1.70
CA VAL A 41 5.15 -8.17 -0.38
C VAL A 41 6.06 -9.41 -0.31
N GLU A 42 6.04 -10.27 -1.33
CA GLU A 42 6.84 -11.50 -1.35
C GLU A 42 8.35 -11.23 -1.35
N GLU A 43 8.78 -10.16 -2.01
CA GLU A 43 10.18 -9.72 -2.04
C GLU A 43 10.62 -8.96 -0.78
N GLY A 44 9.69 -8.66 0.15
CA GLY A 44 9.96 -7.86 1.34
C GLY A 44 10.29 -6.39 1.05
N ALA A 45 9.87 -5.88 -0.11
CA ALA A 45 10.02 -4.48 -0.48
C ALA A 45 9.06 -3.57 0.31
N VAL A 46 7.95 -4.14 0.78
CA VAL A 46 6.94 -3.54 1.67
C VAL A 46 6.59 -4.46 2.83
#